data_AF-A0A261Y3W7-F1
#
_entry.id   AF-A0A261Y3W7-F1
#
_cell.length_a   1.000
_cell.length_b   1.000
_cell.length_c   1.000
_cell.angle_alpha   90.00
_cell.angle_beta   90.00
_cell.angle_gamma   90.00
#
_symmetry.space_group_name_H-M   'P 1'
#
loop_
_entity.id
_entity.type
_entity.pdbx_description
1 polymer ?
#
loop_
_entity_poly.entity_id
_entity_poly.type
_entity_poly.pdbx_seq_one_letter_code
_entity_poly.pdbx_strand_id
1 'polypeptide(L)'
;MSGLKIETLRSVPGGEDIRETEAGRDVLSMHYVGRLETGEQFDSSRARNKEFRFRLGSGDVIKGWDQGLAGMRIGETRRLTIPPELAYGKYGVGPIPDNATLIFEVELTGINDQPPPMEGLAPLLTLVIAFGAIYFGYKYLQG
;
A
#
# COMPACT_ATOMS: atom_id res chain seq x y z
N MET A 1 3.47 19.90 5.21
CA MET A 1 3.58 19.46 3.81
C MET A 1 3.95 17.99 3.86
N SER A 2 3.13 17.10 3.29
CA SER A 2 3.42 15.65 3.31
C SER A 2 4.70 15.38 2.53
N GLY A 3 5.71 14.75 3.15
CA GLY A 3 6.99 14.41 2.51
C GLY A 3 6.90 13.28 1.46
N LEU A 4 5.69 12.82 1.14
CA LEU A 4 5.43 11.82 0.11
C LEU A 4 5.85 12.35 -1.27
N LYS A 5 6.68 11.60 -1.98
CA LYS A 5 7.00 11.86 -3.39
C LYS A 5 6.37 10.79 -4.27
N ILE A 6 5.77 11.22 -5.37
CA ILE A 6 5.07 10.36 -6.34
C ILE A 6 5.69 10.64 -7.70
N GLU A 7 6.21 9.60 -8.34
CA GLU A 7 6.79 9.68 -9.68
C GLU A 7 6.09 8.64 -10.58
N THR A 8 5.54 9.05 -11.71
CA THR A 8 5.00 8.10 -12.70
C THR A 8 6.14 7.53 -13.54
N LEU A 9 6.40 6.23 -13.40
CA LEU A 9 7.44 5.51 -14.16
C LEU A 9 6.94 5.04 -15.53
N ARG A 10 5.67 4.64 -15.60
CA ARG A 10 5.01 4.25 -16.85
C ARG A 10 3.63 4.88 -16.85
N SER A 11 3.37 5.77 -17.80
CA SER A 11 2.05 6.33 -18.04
C SER A 11 1.24 5.47 -19.01
N VAL A 12 -0.07 5.63 -18.97
CA VAL A 12 -1.00 5.09 -19.96
C VAL A 12 -1.60 6.29 -20.71
N PRO A 13 -1.62 6.29 -22.06
CA PRO A 13 -2.22 7.38 -22.83
C PRO A 13 -3.63 7.69 -22.35
N GLY A 14 -3.98 8.98 -22.31
CA GLY A 14 -5.32 9.44 -21.94
C GLY A 14 -6.35 9.27 -23.05
N GLY A 15 -7.61 9.23 -22.65
CA GLY A 15 -8.81 9.31 -23.48
C GLY A 15 -10.00 9.71 -22.59
N GLU A 16 -11.07 10.26 -23.18
CA GLU A 16 -12.23 10.77 -22.42
C GLU A 16 -12.91 9.70 -21.53
N ASP A 17 -12.69 8.42 -21.81
CA ASP A 17 -13.35 7.29 -21.12
C ASP A 17 -12.43 6.47 -20.19
N ILE A 18 -11.26 6.98 -19.79
CA ILE A 18 -10.35 6.21 -18.93
C ILE A 18 -10.67 6.45 -17.44
N ARG A 19 -11.13 5.40 -16.74
CA ARG A 19 -11.37 5.40 -15.29
C ARG A 19 -10.04 5.58 -14.53
N GLU A 20 -10.05 6.54 -13.61
CA GLU A 20 -8.99 6.74 -12.62
C GLU A 20 -9.42 6.20 -11.25
N THR A 21 -8.45 5.83 -10.42
CA THR A 21 -8.71 5.32 -9.07
C THR A 21 -9.22 6.41 -8.14
N GLU A 22 -10.31 6.12 -7.42
CA GLU A 22 -10.98 7.01 -6.48
C GLU A 22 -10.92 6.46 -5.04
N ALA A 23 -10.38 7.26 -4.12
CA ALA A 23 -10.31 6.91 -2.70
C ALA A 23 -11.71 6.83 -2.06
N GLY A 24 -11.89 5.90 -1.13
CA GLY A 24 -13.16 5.63 -0.44
C GLY A 24 -14.12 4.72 -1.22
N ARG A 25 -13.89 4.53 -2.52
CA ARG A 25 -14.75 3.75 -3.41
C ARG A 25 -14.06 2.49 -3.93
N ASP A 26 -12.90 2.67 -4.56
CA ASP A 26 -12.29 1.65 -5.41
C ASP A 26 -11.49 0.60 -4.61
N VAL A 27 -11.57 -0.65 -5.07
CA VAL A 27 -10.67 -1.73 -4.64
C VAL A 27 -9.62 -1.97 -5.72
N LEU A 28 -8.36 -1.75 -5.37
CA LEU A 28 -7.25 -1.84 -6.31
C LEU A 28 -6.67 -3.25 -6.32
N SER A 29 -6.31 -3.75 -7.49
CA SER A 29 -5.40 -4.88 -7.67
C SER A 29 -4.06 -4.36 -8.16
N MET A 30 -2.96 -4.82 -7.58
CA MET A 30 -1.63 -4.37 -8.02
C MET A 30 -0.52 -5.37 -7.81
N HIS A 31 0.53 -5.16 -8.61
CA HIS A 31 1.86 -5.63 -8.30
C HIS A 31 2.70 -4.52 -7.69
N TYR A 32 3.56 -4.87 -6.75
CA TYR A 32 4.53 -3.97 -6.16
C TYR A 32 5.83 -4.68 -5.78
N VAL A 33 6.85 -3.84 -5.60
CA VAL A 33 8.13 -4.14 -4.93
C VAL A 33 8.40 -3.03 -3.92
N GLY A 34 8.67 -3.39 -2.66
CA GLY A 34 9.03 -2.49 -1.58
C GLY A 34 10.51 -2.60 -1.22
N ARG A 35 11.20 -1.45 -1.15
CA ARG A 35 12.63 -1.34 -0.85
C ARG A 35 12.91 -0.29 0.22
N LEU A 36 13.96 -0.50 1.00
CA LEU A 36 14.56 0.53 1.85
C LEU A 36 15.35 1.52 0.98
N GLU A 37 15.69 2.70 1.52
CA GLU A 37 16.56 3.68 0.82
C GLU A 37 17.94 3.10 0.45
N THR A 38 18.39 2.08 1.16
CA THR A 38 19.62 1.32 0.84
C THR A 38 19.50 0.50 -0.45
N GLY A 39 18.29 0.34 -0.99
CA GLY A 39 17.97 -0.50 -2.14
C GLY A 39 17.57 -1.93 -1.79
N GLU A 40 17.70 -2.32 -0.53
CA GLU A 40 17.32 -3.66 -0.03
C GLU A 40 15.82 -3.89 -0.18
N GLN A 41 15.43 -4.98 -0.84
CA GLN A 41 14.03 -5.36 -0.98
C GLN A 41 13.55 -6.02 0.31
N PHE A 42 12.53 -5.43 0.94
CA PHE A 42 11.89 -6.03 2.10
C PHE A 42 10.61 -6.78 1.72
N ASP A 43 9.96 -6.41 0.61
CA ASP A 43 8.77 -7.14 0.15
C ASP A 43 8.51 -7.07 -1.36
N SER A 44 7.79 -8.07 -1.90
CA SER A 44 7.35 -8.11 -3.29
C SER A 44 6.13 -9.01 -3.50
N SER A 45 5.08 -8.46 -4.10
CA SER A 45 3.91 -9.23 -4.56
C SER A 45 4.26 -10.28 -5.63
N ARG A 46 5.24 -9.97 -6.48
CA ARG A 46 5.67 -10.85 -7.58
C ARG A 46 6.43 -12.06 -7.04
N ALA A 47 7.20 -11.89 -5.97
CA ALA A 47 7.86 -13.00 -5.28
C ALA A 47 6.85 -14.01 -4.69
N ARG A 48 5.64 -13.55 -4.34
CA ARG A 48 4.51 -14.41 -3.90
C ARG A 48 3.64 -14.93 -5.03
N ASN A 49 3.90 -14.51 -6.28
CA ASN A 49 3.08 -14.80 -7.45
C ASN A 49 1.58 -14.49 -7.24
N LYS A 50 1.27 -13.43 -6.48
CA LYS A 50 -0.10 -13.04 -6.13
C LYS A 50 -0.23 -11.53 -6.09
N GLU A 51 -1.22 -11.00 -6.79
CA GLU A 51 -1.59 -9.58 -6.71
C GLU A 51 -2.00 -9.21 -5.28
N PHE A 52 -1.70 -7.98 -4.89
CA PHE A 52 -2.19 -7.43 -3.65
C PHE A 52 -3.46 -6.61 -3.91
N ARG A 53 -4.47 -6.80 -3.05
CA ARG A 53 -5.77 -6.15 -3.17
C ARG A 53 -6.17 -5.46 -1.88
N PHE A 54 -6.62 -4.21 -1.99
CA PHE A 54 -7.08 -3.42 -0.84
C PHE A 54 -8.03 -2.30 -1.31
N ARG A 55 -8.79 -1.74 -0.37
CA ARG A 55 -9.66 -0.58 -0.62
C ARG A 55 -8.87 0.71 -0.46
N LEU A 56 -8.81 1.53 -1.51
CA LEU A 56 -8.07 2.79 -1.47
C LEU A 56 -8.72 3.78 -0.50
N GLY A 57 -7.94 4.42 0.36
CA GLY A 57 -8.41 5.48 1.26
C GLY A 57 -9.19 4.98 2.48
N SER A 58 -9.10 3.69 2.79
CA SER A 58 -9.79 3.05 3.91
C SER A 58 -8.98 3.03 5.21
N GLY A 59 -7.66 3.30 5.14
CA GLY A 59 -6.74 3.08 6.24
C GLY A 59 -6.29 1.62 6.41
N ASP A 60 -6.63 0.73 5.47
CA ASP A 60 -6.19 -0.68 5.48
C ASP A 60 -4.69 -0.85 5.17
N VAL A 61 -4.06 0.18 4.62
CA VAL A 61 -2.64 0.23 4.23
C VAL A 61 -1.96 1.46 4.84
N ILE A 62 -0.64 1.56 4.70
CA ILE A 62 0.11 2.74 5.14
C ILE A 62 -0.42 4.01 4.44
N LYS A 63 -0.39 5.14 5.15
CA LYS A 63 -0.95 6.43 4.67
C LYS A 63 -0.36 6.88 3.33
N GLY A 64 0.92 6.58 3.09
CA GLY A 64 1.57 6.91 1.81
C GLY A 64 0.96 6.21 0.61
N TRP A 65 0.40 5.01 0.79
CA TRP A 65 -0.33 4.30 -0.26
C TRP A 65 -1.73 4.90 -0.46
N ASP A 66 -2.46 5.14 0.62
CA ASP A 66 -3.79 5.78 0.56
C ASP A 66 -3.75 7.15 -0.13
N GLN A 67 -2.66 7.90 0.04
CA GLN A 67 -2.46 9.21 -0.60
C GLN A 67 -1.85 9.10 -2.01
N GLY A 68 -0.88 8.19 -2.21
CA GLY A 68 -0.04 8.17 -3.41
C GLY A 68 -0.65 7.47 -4.63
N LEU A 69 -1.71 6.70 -4.41
CA LEU A 69 -2.30 5.82 -5.43
C LEU A 69 -3.59 6.36 -6.02
N ALA A 70 -4.14 7.47 -5.51
CA ALA A 70 -5.28 8.15 -6.12
C ALA A 70 -4.93 8.69 -7.51
N GLY A 71 -5.92 8.74 -8.41
CA GLY A 71 -5.74 9.20 -9.79
C GLY A 71 -4.84 8.31 -10.66
N MET A 72 -4.61 7.04 -10.29
CA MET A 72 -3.90 6.08 -11.14
C MET A 72 -4.84 5.51 -12.22
N ARG A 73 -4.26 5.08 -13.33
CA ARG A 73 -4.96 4.33 -14.40
C ARG A 73 -4.44 2.90 -14.49
N ILE A 74 -5.31 1.96 -14.85
CA ILE A 74 -4.90 0.55 -15.02
C ILE A 74 -3.77 0.48 -16.06
N GLY A 75 -2.66 -0.17 -15.70
CA GLY A 75 -1.43 -0.26 -16.48
C GLY A 75 -0.39 0.82 -16.15
N GLU A 76 -0.73 1.83 -15.35
CA GLU A 76 0.22 2.83 -14.85
C GLU A 76 1.16 2.21 -13.82
N THR A 77 2.42 2.63 -13.84
CA THR A 77 3.41 2.31 -12.81
C THR A 77 3.88 3.60 -12.14
N ARG A 78 3.89 3.61 -10.80
CA ARG A 78 4.42 4.72 -9.99
C ARG A 78 5.56 4.26 -9.09
N ARG A 79 6.43 5.21 -8.76
CA ARG A 79 7.34 5.13 -7.61
C ARG A 79 6.82 6.04 -6.51
N LEU A 80 6.68 5.50 -5.32
CA LEU A 80 6.33 6.23 -4.11
C LEU A 80 7.54 6.25 -3.18
N THR A 81 8.03 7.44 -2.83
CA THR A 81 8.99 7.61 -1.73
C THR A 81 8.22 8.10 -0.51
N ILE A 82 8.09 7.21 0.47
CA ILE A 82 7.18 7.37 1.60
C ILE A 82 8.01 7.61 2.87
N PRO A 83 7.96 8.81 3.46
CA PRO A 83 8.67 9.10 4.69
C PRO A 83 8.05 8.32 5.88
N PRO A 84 8.79 8.12 6.98
CA PRO A 84 8.37 7.25 8.07
C PRO A 84 7.02 7.62 8.68
N GLU A 85 6.66 8.91 8.77
CA GLU A 85 5.38 9.38 9.28
C GLU A 85 4.16 8.99 8.43
N LEU A 86 4.39 8.59 7.18
CA LEU A 86 3.38 8.04 6.26
C LEU A 86 3.56 6.53 6.02
N ALA A 87 4.54 5.91 6.69
CA ALA A 87 4.85 4.49 6.66
C ALA A 87 4.67 3.87 8.07
N TYR A 88 5.71 3.20 8.61
CA TYR A 88 5.68 2.49 9.90
C TYR A 88 6.25 3.29 11.08
N GLY A 89 6.67 4.53 10.85
CA GLY A 89 7.09 5.45 11.90
C GLY A 89 8.29 4.97 12.73
N LYS A 90 8.29 5.35 14.01
CA LYS A 90 9.44 5.22 14.92
C LYS A 90 9.80 3.82 15.39
N TYR A 91 8.96 2.81 15.11
CA TYR A 91 9.12 1.46 15.67
C TYR A 91 9.39 0.38 14.62
N GLY A 92 9.47 0.75 13.34
CA GLY A 92 9.69 -0.20 12.25
C GLY A 92 8.66 -1.33 12.23
N VAL A 93 8.93 -2.37 11.45
CA VAL A 93 8.17 -3.63 11.47
C VAL A 93 8.91 -4.72 10.70
N GLY A 94 9.13 -5.89 11.32
CA GLY A 94 9.82 -7.01 10.68
C GLY A 94 11.18 -6.60 10.09
N PRO A 95 11.41 -6.72 8.76
CA PRO A 95 12.66 -6.29 8.11
C PRO A 95 12.82 -4.77 7.95
N ILE A 96 11.80 -3.98 8.32
CA ILE A 96 11.79 -2.53 8.15
C ILE A 96 12.29 -1.85 9.44
N PRO A 97 13.41 -1.09 9.39
CA PRO A 97 13.94 -0.39 10.56
C PRO A 97 13.05 0.75 11.07
N ASP A 98 13.35 1.22 12.27
CA ASP A 98 12.79 2.43 12.86
C ASP A 98 13.05 3.65 11.97
N ASN A 99 12.03 4.51 11.82
CA ASN A 99 12.09 5.74 11.03
C ASN A 99 12.54 5.53 9.57
N ALA A 100 12.33 4.33 9.01
CA ALA A 100 12.69 4.06 7.63
C ALA A 100 11.78 4.80 6.64
N THR A 101 12.40 5.45 5.66
CA THR A 101 11.75 5.85 4.41
C THR A 101 11.62 4.62 3.51
N LEU A 102 10.46 4.44 2.89
CA LEU A 102 10.17 3.31 2.01
C LEU A 102 10.04 3.77 0.56
N ILE A 103 10.63 2.99 -0.34
CA ILE A 103 10.50 3.18 -1.77
C ILE A 103 9.65 2.03 -2.32
N PHE A 104 8.50 2.36 -2.88
CA PHE A 104 7.64 1.39 -3.55
C PHE A 104 7.58 1.66 -5.04
N GLU A 105 7.76 0.62 -5.84
CA GLU A 105 7.33 0.61 -7.24
C GLU A 105 6.04 -0.18 -7.33
N VAL A 106 4.98 0.44 -7.83
CA VAL A 106 3.62 -0.09 -7.84
C VAL A 106 3.06 -0.03 -9.26
N GLU A 107 2.45 -1.11 -9.70
CA GLU A 107 1.77 -1.25 -10.99
C GLU A 107 0.31 -1.58 -10.74
N LEU A 108 -0.58 -0.69 -11.18
CA LEU A 108 -2.01 -0.89 -11.05
C LEU A 108 -2.49 -1.89 -12.12
N THR A 109 -2.98 -3.05 -11.70
CA THR A 109 -3.44 -4.11 -12.61
C THR A 109 -4.96 -4.18 -12.71
N GLY A 110 -5.70 -3.58 -11.77
CA GLY A 110 -7.16 -3.55 -11.86
C GLY A 110 -7.84 -2.61 -10.86
N ILE A 111 -9.05 -2.17 -11.22
CA ILE A 111 -9.98 -1.44 -10.35
C ILE A 111 -11.25 -2.28 -10.26
N ASN A 112 -11.62 -2.67 -9.03
CA ASN A 112 -12.70 -3.60 -8.75
C ASN A 112 -13.73 -2.95 -7.82
N ASP A 113 -14.98 -3.36 -7.98
CA ASP A 113 -16.07 -2.94 -7.07
C ASP A 113 -16.34 -3.99 -5.96
N GLN A 114 -15.75 -5.18 -6.08
CA GLN A 114 -15.86 -6.23 -5.09
C GLN A 114 -14.87 -6.01 -3.94
N PRO A 115 -15.27 -6.27 -2.68
CA PRO A 115 -14.35 -6.19 -1.55
C PRO A 115 -13.17 -7.15 -1.74
N PRO A 116 -11.96 -6.81 -1.22
CA PRO A 116 -10.82 -7.71 -1.30
C PRO A 116 -11.16 -9.06 -0.65
N PRO A 117 -10.73 -10.20 -1.22
CA PRO A 117 -10.87 -11.49 -0.56
C PRO A 117 -10.21 -11.42 0.82
N MET A 118 -10.86 -11.98 1.86
CA MET A 118 -10.34 -11.97 3.23
C MET A 118 -8.91 -12.55 3.34
N GLU A 119 -8.53 -13.45 2.43
CA GLU A 119 -7.18 -14.04 2.32
C GLU A 119 -6.10 -13.07 1.82
N GLY A 120 -6.47 -12.01 1.10
CA GLY A 120 -5.54 -11.02 0.54
C GLY A 120 -5.05 -9.99 1.58
N LEU A 121 -5.80 -9.82 2.66
CA LEU A 121 -5.46 -8.95 3.78
C LEU A 121 -4.48 -9.63 4.75
N ALA A 122 -4.46 -10.96 4.79
CA ALA A 122 -3.61 -11.76 5.66
C ALA A 122 -2.11 -11.41 5.59
N PRO A 123 -1.44 -11.22 4.42
CA PRO A 123 0.00 -10.92 4.40
C PRO A 123 0.37 -9.54 4.97
N LEU A 124 -0.49 -8.52 4.86
CA LEU A 124 -0.28 -7.25 5.58
C LEU A 124 -0.71 -7.36 7.05
N LEU A 125 -1.80 -8.07 7.32
CA LEU A 125 -2.26 -8.35 8.67
C LEU A 125 -1.24 -9.17 9.48
N THR A 126 -0.44 -10.07 8.92
CA THR A 126 0.60 -10.77 9.69
C THR A 126 1.68 -9.82 10.20
N LEU A 127 2.01 -8.78 9.41
CA LEU A 127 2.93 -7.72 9.83
C LEU A 127 2.34 -6.87 10.98
N VAL A 128 1.01 -6.68 10.99
CA VAL A 128 0.30 -5.85 11.97
C VAL A 128 -0.14 -6.65 13.21
N ILE A 129 -0.53 -7.92 13.05
CA ILE A 129 -1.05 -8.82 14.10
C ILE A 129 0.08 -9.35 14.98
N ALA A 130 1.34 -9.36 14.52
CA ALA A 130 2.50 -9.56 15.40
C ALA A 130 2.54 -8.56 16.57
N PHE A 131 1.83 -7.42 16.47
CA PHE A 131 1.63 -6.47 17.58
C PHE A 131 0.14 -6.20 17.92
N GLY A 132 -0.78 -6.53 17.02
CA GLY A 132 -2.22 -6.24 17.14
C GLY A 132 -3.00 -7.14 18.11
N ALA A 133 -2.44 -8.26 18.59
CA ALA A 133 -3.10 -9.04 19.65
C ALA A 133 -3.14 -8.29 21.00
N ILE A 134 -2.28 -7.28 21.20
CA ILE A 134 -2.34 -6.41 22.38
C ILE A 134 -3.32 -5.25 22.13
N TYR A 135 -3.33 -4.61 20.95
CA TYR A 135 -4.15 -3.41 20.75
C TYR A 135 -5.64 -3.69 20.46
N PHE A 136 -5.96 -4.79 19.76
CA PHE A 136 -7.36 -5.19 19.53
C PHE A 136 -7.98 -5.91 20.74
N GLY A 137 -7.17 -6.61 21.56
CA GLY A 137 -7.63 -7.27 22.78
C GLY A 137 -8.07 -6.30 23.87
N TYR A 138 -7.46 -5.10 23.97
CA TYR A 138 -7.81 -4.15 25.03
C TYR A 138 -9.14 -3.43 24.81
N LYS A 139 -9.61 -3.25 23.56
CA LYS A 139 -10.86 -2.52 23.28
C LYS A 139 -12.13 -3.38 23.43
N TYR A 140 -12.00 -4.70 23.51
CA TYR A 140 -13.15 -5.62 23.71
C TYR A 140 -13.22 -6.25 25.11
N LEU A 141 -12.26 -5.95 25.99
CA LEU A 141 -12.24 -6.46 27.37
C LEU A 141 -12.49 -5.40 28.45
N GLN A 142 -12.73 -4.13 28.07
CA GLN A 142 -13.23 -3.13 29.01
C GLN A 142 -14.35 -2.28 28.38
N GLY A 143 -15.60 -2.66 28.65
CA GLY A 143 -16.78 -1.79 28.58
C GLY A 143 -17.52 -1.80 27.26
#